data_AF-A0A968NMA3-F1
#
_entry.id   AF-A0A968NMA3-F1
#
_cell.length_a   1.000
_cell.length_b   1.000
_cell.length_c   1.000
_cell.angle_alpha   90.00
_cell.angle_beta   90.00
_cell.angle_gamma   90.00
#
_symmetry.space_group_name_H-M   'P 1'
#
loop_
_entity.id
_entity.type
_entity.pdbx_description
1 polymer ?
#
loop_
_entity_poly.entity_id
_entity_poly.type
_entity_poly.pdbx_seq_one_letter_code
_entity_poly.pdbx_strand_id
1 'polypeptide(L)'
;MVNPETDADGGQIVSKPGEYDLAIDSAGQITFTVQTTSGTHSLTSPVIAGVDQWSSVKARYTPNEIALTVNGQTTTQSITGNITAGVSHVVMGSSFTGNLDEITFSYGNQLTGGLPLNIQGLDINGQIQLDGSGNATLTVASNGSMGSSDSPELGTVRVSINPTTDAEKGVITAPATQIAIMEAAAGQVKINTSGTDRDLTDAEREECVA
;
A
#
# COMPACT_ATOMS: atom_id res chain seq x y z
N MET A 1 -2.12 8.14 -9.64
CA MET A 1 -3.36 8.10 -10.46
C MET A 1 -4.56 8.23 -9.53
N VAL A 2 -5.63 8.90 -9.98
CA VAL A 2 -6.86 9.12 -9.22
C VAL A 2 -8.05 8.72 -10.09
N ASN A 3 -9.00 7.99 -9.54
CA ASN A 3 -10.25 7.61 -10.21
C ASN A 3 -11.43 7.85 -9.24
N PRO A 4 -12.04 9.04 -9.26
CA PRO A 4 -13.17 9.38 -8.39
C PRO A 4 -14.44 8.62 -8.82
N GLU A 5 -15.24 8.17 -7.87
CA GLU A 5 -16.52 7.48 -8.15
C GLU A 5 -17.65 8.45 -8.46
N THR A 6 -18.68 7.96 -9.18
CA THR A 6 -19.93 8.71 -9.38
C THR A 6 -20.55 8.98 -8.01
N ASP A 7 -20.84 10.25 -7.71
CA ASP A 7 -21.31 10.77 -6.40
C ASP A 7 -20.23 11.04 -5.33
N ALA A 8 -18.96 11.13 -5.71
CA ALA A 8 -17.94 11.65 -4.78
C ALA A 8 -18.19 13.12 -4.41
N ASP A 9 -18.29 13.42 -3.11
CA ASP A 9 -18.33 14.80 -2.58
C ASP A 9 -16.98 15.55 -2.71
N GLY A 10 -16.03 14.95 -3.42
CA GLY A 10 -14.63 15.34 -3.44
C GLY A 10 -13.84 14.58 -2.38
N GLY A 11 -12.79 15.21 -1.86
CA GLY A 11 -11.97 14.68 -0.77
C GLY A 11 -10.50 14.98 -0.92
N GLN A 12 -9.73 14.61 0.09
CA GLN A 12 -8.27 14.75 0.06
C GLN A 12 -7.66 13.53 -0.63
N ILE A 13 -6.93 13.78 -1.72
CA ILE A 13 -6.12 12.75 -2.37
C ILE A 13 -4.89 12.49 -1.49
N VAL A 14 -4.15 13.56 -1.16
CA VAL A 14 -3.03 13.50 -0.23
C VAL A 14 -2.89 14.81 0.52
N SER A 15 -2.59 14.74 1.82
CA SER A 15 -2.48 15.92 2.67
C SER A 15 -1.37 15.72 3.69
N LYS A 16 -0.63 16.78 4.01
CA LYS A 16 0.18 16.85 5.23
C LYS A 16 -0.24 18.13 5.95
N PRO A 17 -1.14 18.03 6.94
CA PRO A 17 -1.76 19.20 7.56
C PRO A 17 -0.74 20.23 8.04
N GLY A 18 -0.86 21.46 7.53
CA GLY A 18 0.04 22.57 7.81
C GLY A 18 1.18 22.76 6.80
N GLU A 19 1.33 21.87 5.82
CA GLU A 19 2.37 21.93 4.80
C GLU A 19 1.82 21.95 3.37
N TYR A 20 1.05 20.94 3.00
CA TYR A 20 0.46 20.84 1.68
C TYR A 20 -0.82 20.01 1.68
N ASP A 21 -1.66 20.26 0.68
CA ASP A 21 -2.92 19.56 0.47
C ASP A 21 -3.18 19.42 -1.03
N LEU A 22 -3.48 18.21 -1.48
CA LEU A 22 -3.95 17.90 -2.80
C LEU A 22 -5.34 17.29 -2.66
N ALA A 23 -6.34 18.04 -3.11
CA ALA A 23 -7.73 17.68 -2.97
C ALA A 23 -8.43 17.70 -4.32
N ILE A 24 -9.57 17.03 -4.37
CA ILE A 24 -10.52 17.06 -5.49
C ILE A 24 -11.87 17.52 -4.93
N ASP A 25 -12.57 18.37 -5.67
CA ASP A 25 -13.95 18.73 -5.32
C ASP A 25 -14.97 17.81 -6.01
N SER A 26 -16.26 18.01 -5.73
CA SER A 26 -17.34 17.22 -6.31
C SER A 26 -17.53 17.43 -7.83
N ALA A 27 -16.91 18.45 -8.43
CA ALA A 27 -16.88 18.66 -9.87
C ALA A 27 -15.70 17.95 -10.55
N GLY A 28 -14.86 17.24 -9.78
CA GLY A 28 -13.65 16.61 -10.27
C GLY A 28 -12.48 17.58 -10.42
N GLN A 29 -12.60 18.80 -9.91
CA GLN A 29 -11.57 19.81 -10.01
C GLN A 29 -10.49 19.55 -8.95
N ILE A 30 -9.24 19.40 -9.38
CA ILE A 30 -8.12 19.15 -8.46
C ILE A 30 -7.50 20.47 -8.04
N THR A 31 -7.26 20.63 -6.74
CA THR A 31 -6.56 21.78 -6.16
C THR A 31 -5.33 21.32 -5.40
N PHE A 32 -4.19 21.96 -5.64
CA PHE A 32 -2.95 21.79 -4.90
C PHE A 32 -2.65 23.05 -4.09
N THR A 33 -2.62 22.93 -2.78
CA THR A 33 -2.33 24.00 -1.83
C THR A 33 -1.02 23.71 -1.10
N VAL A 34 -0.20 24.74 -0.90
CA VAL A 34 1.00 24.69 -0.06
C VAL A 34 0.99 25.84 0.96
N GLN A 35 1.39 25.55 2.19
CA GLN A 35 1.64 26.53 3.23
C GLN A 35 3.13 26.80 3.35
N THR A 36 3.52 28.05 3.10
CA THR A 36 4.91 28.50 3.18
C THR A 36 5.08 29.54 4.28
N THR A 37 6.34 29.87 4.60
CA THR A 37 6.68 31.00 5.47
C THR A 37 6.17 32.35 4.97
N SER A 38 5.88 32.47 3.67
CA SER A 38 5.38 33.69 3.04
C SER A 38 3.86 33.71 2.87
N GLY A 39 3.17 32.62 3.22
CA GLY A 39 1.71 32.49 3.12
C GLY A 39 1.25 31.20 2.43
N THR A 40 -0.05 31.13 2.19
CA THR A 40 -0.71 30.01 1.51
C THR A 40 -0.80 30.28 0.01
N HIS A 41 -0.46 29.27 -0.80
CA HIS A 41 -0.56 29.32 -2.26
C HIS A 41 -1.37 28.12 -2.77
N SER A 42 -2.24 28.34 -3.75
CA SER A 42 -3.13 27.30 -4.27
C SER A 42 -3.21 27.37 -5.79
N LEU A 43 -3.15 26.21 -6.44
CA LEU A 43 -3.38 26.02 -7.87
C LEU A 43 -4.59 25.13 -8.08
N THR A 44 -5.43 25.50 -9.03
CA THR A 44 -6.52 24.66 -9.52
C THR A 44 -6.15 24.10 -10.89
N SER A 45 -6.45 22.82 -11.13
CA SER A 45 -6.10 22.15 -12.38
C SER A 45 -6.82 22.80 -13.58
N PRO A 46 -6.22 22.80 -14.78
CA PRO A 46 -6.85 23.42 -15.97
C PRO A 46 -7.94 22.53 -16.58
N VAL A 47 -8.01 21.28 -16.14
CA VAL A 47 -8.99 20.25 -16.56
C VAL A 47 -9.47 19.50 -15.32
N ILE A 48 -10.65 18.89 -15.42
CA ILE A 48 -11.22 18.04 -14.38
C ILE A 48 -10.73 16.60 -14.52
N ALA A 49 -10.66 15.88 -13.40
CA ALA A 49 -10.55 14.42 -13.40
C ALA A 49 -11.93 13.83 -13.69
N GLY A 50 -12.02 12.95 -14.69
CA GLY A 50 -13.27 12.30 -15.06
C GLY A 50 -13.72 11.32 -13.96
N VAL A 51 -15.03 11.33 -13.70
CA VAL A 51 -15.69 10.33 -12.85
C VAL A 51 -15.60 8.95 -13.50
N ASP A 52 -15.33 7.93 -12.68
CA ASP A 52 -15.11 6.54 -13.09
C ASP A 52 -14.04 6.39 -14.19
N GLN A 53 -13.10 7.34 -14.23
CA GLN A 53 -11.98 7.38 -15.17
C GLN A 53 -10.66 7.66 -14.46
N TRP A 54 -9.66 6.84 -14.78
CA TRP A 54 -8.30 7.07 -14.31
C TRP A 54 -7.72 8.37 -14.87
N SER A 55 -7.36 9.27 -13.96
CA SER A 55 -6.67 10.52 -14.24
C SER A 55 -5.26 10.51 -13.67
N SER A 56 -4.29 10.97 -14.46
CA SER A 56 -2.93 11.20 -14.00
C SER A 56 -2.83 12.56 -13.31
N VAL A 57 -2.23 12.58 -12.12
CA VAL A 57 -2.12 13.79 -11.29
C VAL A 57 -0.69 13.89 -10.77
N LYS A 58 -0.07 15.05 -10.97
CA LYS A 58 1.27 15.37 -10.45
C LYS A 58 1.25 16.77 -9.85
N ALA A 59 1.67 16.89 -8.60
CA ALA A 59 1.88 18.18 -7.93
C ALA A 59 3.37 18.34 -7.62
N ARG A 60 3.90 19.54 -7.81
CA ARG A 60 5.30 19.87 -7.53
C ARG A 60 5.38 21.21 -6.83
N TYR A 61 6.24 21.26 -5.82
CA TYR A 61 6.64 22.48 -5.15
C TYR A 61 8.15 22.67 -5.27
N THR A 62 8.55 23.92 -5.46
CA THR A 62 9.90 24.45 -5.27
C THR A 62 9.78 25.78 -4.53
N PRO A 63 10.86 26.29 -3.91
CA PRO A 63 10.81 27.59 -3.23
C PRO A 63 10.36 28.78 -4.10
N ASN A 64 10.37 28.64 -5.43
CA ASN A 64 10.05 29.70 -6.38
C ASN A 64 8.78 29.44 -7.22
N GLU A 65 8.25 28.21 -7.20
CA GLU A 65 7.15 27.81 -8.08
C GLU A 65 6.39 26.59 -7.52
N ILE A 66 5.06 26.63 -7.63
CA ILE A 66 4.21 25.43 -7.58
C ILE A 66 3.68 25.10 -8.97
N ALA A 67 3.49 23.81 -9.23
CA ALA A 67 2.93 23.28 -10.46
C ALA A 67 1.94 22.16 -10.18
N LEU A 68 0.85 22.13 -10.93
CA LEU A 68 -0.15 21.07 -10.90
C LEU A 68 -0.42 20.60 -12.33
N THR A 69 -0.17 19.31 -12.59
CA THR A 69 -0.42 18.66 -13.87
C THR A 69 -1.53 17.62 -13.71
N VAL A 70 -2.60 17.74 -14.50
CA VAL A 70 -3.68 16.75 -14.59
C VAL A 70 -3.85 16.33 -16.04
N ASN A 71 -3.78 15.03 -16.33
CA ASN A 71 -3.90 14.48 -17.68
C ASN A 71 -2.99 15.18 -18.72
N GLY A 72 -1.75 15.48 -18.30
CA GLY A 72 -0.72 16.13 -19.10
C GLY A 72 -0.84 17.66 -19.20
N GLN A 73 -1.95 18.26 -18.77
CA GLN A 73 -2.15 19.70 -18.78
C GLN A 73 -1.66 20.33 -17.47
N THR A 74 -0.82 21.35 -17.56
CA THR A 74 -0.10 21.92 -16.40
C THR A 74 -0.49 23.38 -16.16
N THR A 75 -0.80 23.70 -14.91
CA THR A 75 -0.88 25.08 -14.40
C THR A 75 0.30 25.33 -13.46
N THR A 76 0.91 26.52 -13.53
CA THR A 76 2.00 26.93 -12.64
C THR A 76 1.73 28.29 -12.00
N GLN A 77 2.35 28.53 -10.85
CA GLN A 77 2.34 29.83 -10.17
C GLN A 77 3.71 30.07 -9.52
N SER A 78 4.27 31.25 -9.76
CA SER A 78 5.45 31.72 -9.03
C SER A 78 5.09 32.06 -7.59
N ILE A 79 5.90 31.59 -6.65
CA ILE A 79 5.71 31.79 -5.21
C ILE A 79 7.05 32.14 -4.57
N THR A 80 7.03 32.44 -3.26
CA THR A 80 8.25 32.60 -2.46
C THR A 80 8.07 31.95 -1.11
N GLY A 81 9.17 31.66 -0.43
CA GLY A 81 9.14 31.09 0.92
C GLY A 81 9.26 29.57 0.92
N ASN A 82 9.64 29.04 2.09
CA ASN A 82 9.86 27.62 2.30
C ASN A 82 8.61 27.00 2.93
N ILE A 83 8.31 25.72 2.62
CA ILE A 83 7.37 24.94 3.44
C ILE A 83 7.97 24.79 4.84
N THR A 84 7.20 25.14 5.87
CA THR A 84 7.60 24.91 7.25
C THR A 84 7.26 23.48 7.62
N ALA A 85 8.27 22.64 7.84
CA ALA A 85 8.05 21.26 8.25
C ALA A 85 7.25 21.18 9.56
N GLY A 86 6.06 20.57 9.49
CA GLY A 86 5.23 20.20 10.62
C GLY A 86 5.51 18.77 11.09
N VAL A 87 4.93 18.45 12.26
CA VAL A 87 4.99 17.11 12.87
C VAL A 87 3.85 16.20 12.44
N SER A 88 2.90 16.72 11.65
CA SER A 88 1.76 15.96 11.16
C SER A 88 2.19 14.84 10.22
N HIS A 89 1.48 13.72 10.28
CA HIS A 89 1.67 12.64 9.31
C HIS A 89 1.04 13.00 7.96
N VAL A 90 1.51 12.32 6.91
CA VAL A 90 0.84 12.32 5.62
C VAL A 90 -0.44 11.51 5.73
N VAL A 91 -1.54 12.09 5.26
CA VAL A 91 -2.87 11.49 5.19
C VAL A 91 -3.22 11.31 3.71
N MET A 92 -3.78 10.16 3.36
CA MET A 92 -4.20 9.84 1.99
C MET A 92 -5.68 9.44 1.98
N GLY A 93 -6.41 9.88 0.97
CA GLY A 93 -7.79 9.46 0.73
C GLY A 93 -8.82 9.91 1.79
N SER A 94 -8.51 10.91 2.61
CA SER A 94 -9.44 11.37 3.65
C SER A 94 -10.69 11.98 3.02
N SER A 95 -11.85 11.37 3.32
CA SER A 95 -13.15 11.69 2.72
C SER A 95 -13.20 11.57 1.19
N PHE A 96 -12.21 10.95 0.56
CA PHE A 96 -12.19 10.70 -0.87
C PHE A 96 -12.94 9.40 -1.18
N THR A 97 -13.90 9.48 -2.10
CA THR A 97 -14.64 8.31 -2.60
C THR A 97 -14.15 7.95 -3.99
N GLY A 98 -13.45 6.81 -4.10
CA GLY A 98 -12.90 6.29 -5.35
C GLY A 98 -11.60 5.53 -5.15
N ASN A 99 -10.82 5.40 -6.23
CA ASN A 99 -9.59 4.63 -6.25
C ASN A 99 -8.37 5.54 -6.42
N LEU A 100 -7.31 5.22 -5.67
CA LEU A 100 -5.98 5.82 -5.80
C LEU A 100 -4.98 4.73 -6.19
N ASP A 101 -4.07 5.06 -7.09
CA ASP A 101 -3.04 4.12 -7.54
C ASP A 101 -1.71 4.85 -7.81
N GLU A 102 -0.59 4.13 -7.78
CA GLU A 102 0.77 4.63 -8.05
C GLU A 102 1.14 5.92 -7.30
N ILE A 103 0.71 6.04 -6.04
CA ILE A 103 1.06 7.21 -5.22
C ILE A 103 2.57 7.21 -4.99
N THR A 104 3.22 8.25 -5.48
CA THR A 104 4.67 8.43 -5.38
C THR A 104 4.98 9.79 -4.79
N PHE A 105 5.81 9.79 -3.75
CA PHE A 105 6.41 11.01 -3.21
C PHE A 105 7.86 11.05 -3.68
N SER A 106 8.22 12.13 -4.37
CA SER A 106 9.61 12.42 -4.72
C SER A 106 10.03 13.65 -3.95
N TYR A 107 11.14 13.54 -3.24
CA TYR A 107 11.81 14.67 -2.62
C TYR A 107 13.10 14.94 -3.42
N GLY A 108 13.54 16.20 -3.50
CA GLY A 108 14.90 16.48 -3.97
C GLY A 108 15.93 15.83 -3.04
N ASN A 109 17.14 15.56 -3.52
CA ASN A 109 18.25 14.93 -2.80
C ASN A 109 18.60 15.76 -1.58
N GLN A 110 18.02 15.36 -0.45
CA GLN A 110 18.74 15.30 0.80
C GLN A 110 17.91 14.50 1.81
N LEU A 111 18.18 13.20 1.86
CA LEU A 111 17.92 12.38 3.04
C LEU A 111 19.18 12.37 3.92
N THR A 112 19.56 13.53 4.45
CA THR A 112 20.53 13.59 5.55
C THR A 112 19.82 13.17 6.83
N GLY A 113 19.73 11.85 7.05
CA GLY A 113 19.03 11.29 8.22
C GLY A 113 18.48 9.86 8.08
N GLY A 114 18.73 9.20 6.94
CA GLY A 114 18.09 7.93 6.62
C GLY A 114 16.79 8.13 5.84
N LEU A 115 16.25 7.03 5.29
CA LEU A 115 15.00 7.04 4.54
C LEU A 115 13.90 7.73 5.37
N PRO A 116 13.07 8.63 4.79
CA PRO A 116 11.99 9.32 5.50
C PRO A 116 10.79 8.38 5.77
N LEU A 117 11.01 7.08 5.58
CA LEU A 117 10.09 5.98 5.76
C LEU A 117 10.84 4.91 6.54
N ASN A 118 10.62 4.91 7.85
CA ASN A 118 10.89 3.76 8.70
C ASN A 118 9.65 2.87 8.70
N ILE A 119 9.80 1.68 8.11
CA ILE A 119 8.79 0.63 8.15
C ILE A 119 9.05 -0.20 9.41
N GLN A 120 8.29 0.08 10.46
CA GLN A 120 8.36 -0.70 11.70
C GLN A 120 7.45 -1.92 11.60
N GLY A 121 7.90 -3.04 12.16
CA GLY A 121 7.24 -4.35 12.03
C GLY A 121 7.94 -5.30 11.04
N LEU A 122 9.12 -4.92 10.54
CA LEU A 122 10.01 -5.83 9.84
C LEU A 122 10.85 -6.61 10.86
N ASP A 123 11.07 -7.90 10.61
CA ASP A 123 12.00 -8.71 11.40
C ASP A 123 13.46 -8.31 11.16
N ILE A 124 14.40 -9.00 11.82
CA ILE A 124 15.84 -8.73 11.69
C ILE A 124 16.37 -8.90 10.26
N ASN A 125 15.60 -9.51 9.35
CA ASN A 125 15.94 -9.72 7.95
C ASN A 125 15.16 -8.78 7.01
N GLY A 126 14.38 -7.84 7.55
CA GLY A 126 13.58 -6.93 6.74
C GLY A 126 12.27 -7.53 6.22
N GLN A 127 11.77 -8.63 6.81
CA GLN A 127 10.56 -9.32 6.38
C GLN A 127 9.35 -8.93 7.23
N ILE A 128 8.17 -8.86 6.61
CA ILE A 128 6.90 -8.61 7.31
C ILE A 128 6.46 -9.92 7.99
N GLN A 129 6.34 -9.90 9.33
CA GLN A 129 5.78 -11.03 10.06
C GLN A 129 4.24 -10.94 10.09
N LEU A 130 3.59 -12.02 9.68
CA LEU A 130 2.15 -12.19 9.81
C LEU A 130 1.81 -12.75 11.20
N ASP A 131 0.70 -12.31 11.79
CA ASP A 131 0.15 -12.86 13.01
C ASP A 131 -0.44 -14.27 12.79
N GLY A 132 -0.89 -14.92 13.87
CA GLY A 132 -1.50 -16.26 13.80
C GLY A 132 -2.79 -16.34 12.97
N SER A 133 -3.30 -15.22 12.46
CA SER A 133 -4.45 -15.12 11.56
C SER A 133 -4.05 -14.67 10.15
N GLY A 134 -2.75 -14.55 9.85
CA GLY A 134 -2.24 -14.15 8.54
C GLY A 134 -2.22 -12.64 8.28
N ASN A 135 -2.45 -11.79 9.28
CA ASN A 135 -2.43 -10.34 9.12
C ASN A 135 -1.08 -9.75 9.54
N ALA A 136 -0.64 -8.67 8.91
CA ALA A 136 0.46 -7.86 9.42
C ALA A 136 0.01 -6.42 9.64
N THR A 137 0.43 -5.84 10.76
CA THR A 137 0.31 -4.40 10.98
C THR A 137 1.68 -3.77 10.75
N LEU A 138 1.77 -2.96 9.70
CA LEU A 138 2.99 -2.24 9.36
C LEU A 138 2.85 -0.80 9.83
N THR A 139 3.72 -0.35 10.73
CA THR A 139 3.72 1.06 11.15
C THR A 139 4.72 1.83 10.31
N VAL A 140 4.21 2.76 9.50
CA VAL A 140 5.04 3.67 8.72
C VAL A 140 5.26 4.94 9.52
N ALA A 141 6.53 5.22 9.86
CA ALA A 141 6.92 6.44 10.57
C ALA A 141 8.02 7.19 9.80
N SER A 142 7.94 8.52 9.72
CA SER A 142 9.03 9.35 9.19
C SER A 142 9.95 9.81 10.32
N ASN A 143 11.26 9.63 10.17
CA ASN A 143 12.31 10.05 11.11
C ASN A 143 13.29 11.08 10.52
N GLY A 144 13.09 11.56 9.28
CA GLY A 144 14.02 12.43 8.56
C GLY A 144 13.63 13.93 8.55
N SER A 145 14.66 14.79 8.53
CA SER A 145 14.56 16.24 8.29
C SER A 145 14.90 16.56 6.82
N MET A 146 14.17 17.50 6.21
CA MET A 146 14.27 17.88 4.79
C MET A 146 15.46 18.83 4.54
N GLY A 147 16.39 18.47 3.65
CA GLY A 147 17.54 19.30 3.26
C GLY A 147 17.47 19.86 1.83
N SER A 148 18.39 20.77 1.48
CA SER A 148 18.28 21.81 0.43
C SER A 148 19.27 21.71 -0.75
N SER A 149 19.33 20.61 -1.53
CA SER A 149 20.20 20.62 -2.73
C SER A 149 19.79 19.73 -3.93
N ASP A 150 20.33 20.09 -5.10
CA ASP A 150 19.82 19.89 -6.47
C ASP A 150 20.14 18.54 -7.14
N SER A 151 19.73 17.40 -6.59
CA SER A 151 19.82 16.14 -7.35
C SER A 151 18.63 15.22 -7.03
N PRO A 152 18.09 14.36 -7.89
CA PRO A 152 16.88 13.60 -7.57
C PRO A 152 17.15 12.10 -7.47
N GLU A 153 17.39 11.57 -6.27
CA GLU A 153 17.30 10.13 -6.02
C GLU A 153 15.92 9.78 -5.45
N LEU A 154 15.15 9.05 -6.25
CA LEU A 154 13.82 8.53 -5.93
C LEU A 154 13.94 7.36 -4.94
N GLY A 155 13.48 7.54 -3.70
CA GLY A 155 13.20 6.41 -2.82
C GLY A 155 11.86 5.78 -3.19
N THR A 156 11.87 4.65 -3.90
CA THR A 156 10.62 3.90 -4.18
C THR A 156 10.47 2.79 -3.14
N VAL A 157 9.40 2.80 -2.34
CA VAL A 157 9.05 1.67 -1.48
C VAL A 157 8.00 0.85 -2.21
N ARG A 158 8.38 -0.36 -2.64
CA ARG A 158 7.44 -1.35 -3.17
C ARG A 158 7.20 -2.39 -2.07
N VAL A 159 5.97 -2.47 -1.58
CA VAL A 159 5.54 -3.58 -0.72
C VAL A 159 4.90 -4.62 -1.62
N SER A 160 5.63 -5.68 -1.93
CA SER A 160 5.08 -6.85 -2.60
C SER A 160 4.80 -7.92 -1.54
N ILE A 161 3.53 -8.18 -1.28
CA ILE A 161 3.11 -9.34 -0.51
C ILE A 161 3.02 -10.48 -1.52
N ASN A 162 4.00 -11.38 -1.50
CA ASN A 162 3.88 -12.67 -2.18
C ASN A 162 3.33 -13.64 -1.14
N PRO A 163 2.02 -13.95 -1.13
CA PRO A 163 1.55 -15.10 -0.39
C PRO A 163 2.13 -16.32 -1.10
N THR A 164 3.34 -16.75 -0.72
CA THR A 164 3.67 -18.15 -0.82
C THR A 164 2.71 -18.81 0.15
N THR A 165 1.55 -19.22 -0.35
CA THR A 165 0.80 -20.26 0.35
C THR A 165 1.82 -21.37 0.55
N ASP A 166 2.09 -21.72 1.81
CA ASP A 166 2.80 -22.93 2.20
C ASP A 166 1.98 -24.18 1.81
N ALA A 167 1.31 -24.16 0.65
CA ALA A 167 0.75 -25.33 -0.01
C ALA A 167 1.84 -26.33 -0.42
N GLU A 168 3.14 -26.02 -0.25
CA GLU A 168 4.25 -26.97 -0.34
C GLU A 168 4.84 -27.42 1.01
N LYS A 169 4.24 -27.07 2.16
CA LYS A 169 4.53 -27.77 3.43
C LYS A 169 3.23 -28.22 4.08
N GLY A 170 2.80 -29.40 3.66
CA GLY A 170 1.61 -30.06 4.17
C GLY A 170 1.61 -30.24 5.68
N VAL A 171 0.47 -29.91 6.29
CA VAL A 171 -0.28 -30.78 7.19
C VAL A 171 -1.74 -30.32 7.10
N ILE A 172 -2.61 -31.13 6.48
CA ILE A 172 -4.05 -30.98 6.65
C ILE A 172 -4.34 -31.42 8.09
N THR A 173 -4.49 -30.47 9.00
CA THR A 173 -4.98 -30.77 10.36
C THR A 173 -6.51 -30.68 10.30
N ALA A 174 -7.17 -31.79 9.98
CA ALA A 174 -8.60 -31.91 10.19
C ALA A 174 -8.89 -32.32 11.65
N PRO A 175 -10.03 -31.89 12.22
CA PRO A 175 -10.45 -32.33 13.54
C PRO A 175 -10.57 -33.86 13.58
N ALA A 176 -10.13 -34.44 14.69
CA ALA A 176 -9.99 -35.88 14.91
C ALA A 176 -11.32 -36.64 14.85
N THR A 177 -11.86 -36.83 13.66
CA THR A 177 -12.83 -37.88 13.34
C THR A 177 -12.81 -38.10 11.83
N GLN A 178 -12.05 -39.11 11.42
CA GLN A 178 -12.02 -39.74 10.08
C GLN A 178 -11.50 -38.89 8.90
N ILE A 179 -10.19 -38.99 8.66
CA ILE A 179 -9.64 -38.92 7.30
C ILE A 179 -8.90 -40.25 7.05
N ALA A 180 -9.47 -41.09 6.18
CA ALA A 180 -8.73 -42.18 5.56
C ALA A 180 -7.92 -41.58 4.40
N ILE A 181 -6.59 -41.57 4.51
CA ILE A 181 -5.71 -41.20 3.40
C ILE A 181 -5.50 -42.47 2.57
N MET A 182 -6.08 -42.52 1.37
CA MET A 182 -5.82 -43.58 0.39
C MET A 182 -4.53 -43.25 -0.38
N GLU A 183 -3.40 -43.86 -0.02
CA GLU A 183 -2.24 -43.93 -0.91
C GLU A 183 -2.27 -45.26 -1.68
N ALA A 184 -2.58 -45.19 -2.98
CA ALA A 184 -2.49 -46.33 -3.88
C ALA A 184 -1.09 -46.39 -4.50
N ALA A 185 -0.15 -47.04 -3.83
CA ALA A 185 1.09 -47.52 -4.45
C ALA A 185 1.20 -49.03 -4.25
N ALA A 186 1.03 -49.77 -5.35
CA ALA A 186 1.34 -51.19 -5.53
C ALA A 186 1.27 -52.10 -4.27
N GLY A 187 0.07 -52.46 -3.85
CA GLY A 187 -0.19 -53.79 -3.27
C GLY A 187 -0.32 -53.93 -1.75
N GLN A 188 -0.19 -52.89 -0.92
CA GLN A 188 -0.55 -52.97 0.49
C GLN A 188 -1.17 -51.65 1.00
N VAL A 189 -2.40 -51.73 1.52
CA VAL A 189 -3.09 -50.62 2.18
C VAL A 189 -2.76 -50.67 3.67
N LYS A 190 -2.19 -49.58 4.20
CA LYS A 190 -1.89 -49.43 5.63
C LYS A 190 -2.70 -48.27 6.20
N ILE A 191 -3.34 -48.49 7.35
CA ILE A 191 -3.97 -47.41 8.13
C ILE A 191 -2.98 -47.02 9.23
N ASN A 192 -2.53 -45.76 9.21
CA ASN A 192 -1.71 -45.22 10.30
C ASN A 192 -2.61 -44.45 11.28
N THR A 193 -3.00 -45.12 12.35
CA THR A 193 -3.58 -44.45 13.52
C THR A 193 -2.62 -44.65 14.69
N SER A 194 -2.09 -43.54 15.21
CA SER A 194 -1.26 -43.47 16.42
C SER A 194 0.15 -44.11 16.40
N GLY A 195 0.80 -44.22 15.23
CA GLY A 195 2.24 -44.47 15.16
C GLY A 195 2.67 -45.94 15.22
N THR A 196 1.75 -46.87 14.99
CA THR A 196 2.06 -48.27 14.67
C THR A 196 1.31 -48.68 13.42
N ASP A 197 2.06 -49.02 12.37
CA ASP A 197 1.49 -49.62 11.16
C ASP A 197 0.84 -50.96 11.53
N ARG A 198 -0.45 -51.14 11.20
CA ARG A 198 -1.07 -52.46 11.15
C ARG A 198 -1.68 -52.73 9.80
N ASP A 199 -1.63 -53.99 9.37
CA ASP A 199 -2.36 -54.44 8.20
C ASP A 199 -3.87 -54.46 8.47
N LEU A 200 -4.66 -54.23 7.42
CA LEU A 200 -6.11 -54.39 7.46
C LEU A 200 -6.48 -55.84 7.73
N THR A 201 -7.50 -56.05 8.58
CA THR A 201 -8.14 -57.36 8.71
C THR A 201 -8.99 -57.67 7.47
N ASP A 202 -9.25 -58.95 7.20
CA ASP A 202 -10.01 -59.33 6.01
C ASP A 202 -11.45 -58.80 6.03
N ALA A 203 -12.06 -58.64 7.22
CA ALA A 203 -13.36 -58.00 7.39
C ALA A 203 -13.35 -56.51 6.98
N GLU A 204 -12.28 -55.79 7.32
CA GLU A 204 -12.11 -54.37 6.91
C GLU A 204 -11.83 -54.22 5.40
N ARG A 205 -11.29 -55.27 4.76
CA ARG A 205 -11.07 -55.26 3.30
C ARG A 205 -12.37 -55.45 2.50
N GLU A 206 -13.33 -56.22 3.02
CA GLU A 206 -14.62 -56.43 2.34
C GLU A 206 -15.53 -55.20 2.35
N GLU A 207 -15.44 -54.35 3.38
CA GLU A 207 -16.28 -53.14 3.51
C GLU A 207 -15.91 -52.02 2.52
N CYS A 208 -14.70 -52.03 1.94
CA CYS A 208 -14.25 -51.04 0.96
C CYS A 208 -14.60 -51.38 -0.50
N VAL A 209 -15.20 -52.55 -0.78
CA VAL A 209 -15.54 -52.99 -2.15
C VAL A 209 -17.06 -52.97 -2.41
N ALA A 210 -17.86 -52.54 -1.43
CA ALA A 210 -19.32 -52.42 -1.53
C ALA A 210 -19.78 -50.98 -1.79
#